data_AF-A0A817T4T2-F1
#
_entry.id   AF-A0A817T4T2-F1
#
_cell.length_a   1.000
_cell.length_b   1.000
_cell.length_c   1.000
_cell.angle_alpha   90.00
_cell.angle_beta   90.00
_cell.angle_gamma   90.00
#
_symmetry.space_group_name_H-M   'P 1'
#
loop_
_entity.id
_entity.type
_entity.pdbx_description
1 polymer ?
#
loop_
_entity_poly.entity_id
_entity_poly.type
_entity_poly.pdbx_seq_one_letter_code
_entity_poly.pdbx_strand_id
1 'polypeptide(L)' 'MMIFCTNVAETSLTIPSVRLVIDSSWAKEARYDVKRRLTATETVRISRSSAEQRKGRARRTAPGHCVR' A
#
# COMPACT_ATOMS: atom_id res chain seq x y z
N MET A 1 14.59 12.06 -3.96
CA MET A 1 14.70 10.69 -3.42
C MET A 1 13.48 9.90 -3.89
N MET A 2 13.70 8.71 -4.46
CA MET A 2 12.63 7.82 -4.89
C MET A 2 12.73 6.54 -4.05
N ILE A 3 11.58 6.03 -3.61
CA ILE A 3 11.51 4.87 -2.71
C ILE A 3 10.52 3.89 -3.30
N PHE A 4 10.98 2.68 -3.56
CA PHE A 4 10.13 1.55 -3.93
C PHE A 4 9.78 0.78 -2.67
N CYS A 5 8.50 0.61 -2.42
CA CYS A 5 8.01 -0.05 -1.22
C CYS A 5 6.79 -0.93 -1.52
N THR A 6 6.56 -1.89 -0.64
CA THR A 6 5.33 -2.70 -0.61
C THR A 6 4.28 -2.02 0.27
N ASN A 7 3.19 -2.72 0.56
CA ASN A 7 2.16 -2.27 1.49
C ASN A 7 2.66 -2.01 2.93
N VAL A 8 3.91 -2.35 3.28
CA VAL A 8 4.53 -1.98 4.57
C VAL A 8 4.55 -0.46 4.77
N ALA A 9 4.73 0.32 3.71
CA ALA A 9 4.71 1.78 3.79
C ALA A 9 3.32 2.36 4.12
N GLU A 10 2.26 1.57 3.98
CA GLU A 10 0.89 1.98 4.28
C GLU A 10 0.67 2.25 5.76
N THR A 11 1.36 1.51 6.65
CA THR A 11 1.12 1.55 8.10
C THR A 11 2.40 1.72 8.92
N SER A 12 3.49 1.05 8.56
CA SER A 12 4.63 0.82 9.45
C SER A 12 5.79 1.80 9.31
N LEU A 13 5.80 2.65 8.26
CA LEU A 13 6.92 3.56 8.00
C LEU A 13 6.46 5.03 7.99
N THR A 14 7.26 5.86 8.65
CA THR A 14 7.16 7.32 8.51
C THR A 14 8.37 7.80 7.74
N ILE A 15 8.12 8.21 6.49
CA ILE A 15 9.15 8.76 5.61
C ILE A 15 8.89 10.27 5.55
N PRO A 16 9.83 11.12 6.00
CA PRO A 16 9.64 12.56 5.95
C PRO A 16 9.56 13.03 4.49
N SER A 17 8.76 14.09 4.28
CA SER A 17 8.73 14.84 3.01
C SER A 17 8.28 14.06 1.76
N VAL A 18 7.51 12.98 1.89
CA VAL A 18 6.85 12.33 0.75
C VAL A 18 5.72 13.21 0.25
N ARG A 19 5.80 13.65 -1.01
CA ARG A 19 4.81 14.53 -1.67
C ARG A 19 4.06 13.90 -2.84
N LEU A 20 4.58 12.78 -3.36
CA LEU A 20 3.99 12.02 -4.45
C LEU A 20 3.96 10.55 -4.05
N VAL A 21 2.79 9.94 -4.15
CA VAL A 21 2.59 8.50 -4.04
C VAL A 21 2.11 8.00 -5.40
N ILE A 22 2.77 6.96 -5.92
CA ILE A 22 2.32 6.19 -7.07
C ILE A 22 1.79 4.87 -6.50
N ASP A 23 0.48 4.65 -6.57
CA ASP A 23 -0.18 3.48 -5.98
C ASP A 23 -0.66 2.52 -7.07
N SER A 24 -0.07 1.34 -7.13
CA SER A 24 -0.44 0.31 -8.10
C SER A 24 -1.84 -0.29 -7.86
N SER A 25 -2.45 -0.02 -6.70
CA SER A 25 -3.72 -0.64 -6.27
C SER A 25 -3.66 -2.17 -6.08
N TRP A 26 -2.46 -2.72 -5.90
CA TRP A 26 -2.21 -4.14 -5.62
C TRP A 26 -1.39 -4.33 -4.33
N ALA A 27 -1.55 -5.50 -3.72
CA ALA A 27 -0.72 -5.99 -2.62
C ALA A 27 -0.53 -7.51 -2.72
N LYS A 28 0.57 -8.01 -2.16
CA LYS A 28 0.71 -9.45 -1.88
C LYS A 28 0.16 -9.74 -0.50
N GLU A 29 -0.84 -10.59 -0.42
CA GLU A 29 -1.51 -10.95 0.83
C GLU A 29 -1.55 -12.46 1.01
N ALA A 30 -1.41 -12.91 2.24
CA ALA A 30 -1.59 -14.31 2.59
C ALA A 30 -3.09 -14.65 2.59
N ARG A 31 -3.49 -15.61 1.76
CA ARG A 31 -4.85 -16.13 1.71
C ARG A 31 -4.87 -17.61 2.03
N TYR A 32 -5.78 -17.99 2.92
CA TYR A 32 -5.96 -19.37 3.32
C TYR A 32 -6.95 -20.07 2.38
N ASP A 33 -6.48 -21.13 1.72
CA ASP A 33 -7.31 -22.01 0.90
C ASP A 33 -7.89 -23.12 1.79
N VAL A 34 -9.19 -23.04 2.06
CA VAL A 34 -9.91 -24.01 2.90
C VAL A 34 -9.91 -25.42 2.28
N LYS A 35 -9.94 -25.54 0.95
CA LYS A 35 -9.97 -26.85 0.27
C LYS A 35 -8.62 -27.54 0.37
N ARG A 36 -7.54 -26.78 0.20
CA ARG A 36 -6.16 -27.30 0.26
C ARG A 36 -5.59 -27.35 1.67
N ARG A 37 -6.23 -26.64 2.62
CA ARG A 37 -5.74 -26.43 3.99
C ARG A 37 -4.33 -25.82 4.03
N LEU A 38 -4.07 -24.89 3.12
CA LEU A 38 -2.77 -24.25 2.95
C LEU A 38 -2.95 -22.74 2.80
N THR A 39 -1.96 -21.98 3.27
CA THR A 39 -1.86 -20.54 3.05
C THR A 39 -0.94 -20.28 1.86
N ALA A 40 -1.41 -19.48 0.91
CA ALA A 40 -0.61 -19.02 -0.23
C ALA A 40 -0.52 -17.49 -0.24
N THR A 41 0.56 -16.96 -0.83
CA THR A 41 0.67 -15.52 -1.06
C THR A 41 0.11 -15.20 -2.44
N GLU A 42 -0.95 -14.41 -2.48
CA GLU A 42 -1.62 -14.02 -3.71
C GLU A 42 -1.48 -12.52 -3.95
N THR A 43 -1.41 -12.13 -5.23
CA THR A 43 -1.46 -10.71 -5.61
C THR A 43 -2.91 -10.30 -5.76
N VAL A 44 -3.37 -9.38 -4.93
CA VAL A 44 -4.78 -9.02 -4.81
C VAL A 44 -4.98 -7.52 -4.90
N ARG A 45 -6.17 -7.12 -5.34
CA ARG A 45 -6.58 -5.72 -5.31
C ARG A 45 -6.70 -5.26 -3.85
N ILE A 46 -6.17 -4.08 -3.57
CA ILE A 46 -6.27 -3.49 -2.24
C ILE A 46 -7.69 -3.01 -1.96
N SER A 47 -8.05 -2.97 -0.68
CA SER A 47 -9.31 -2.38 -0.25
C SER A 47 -9.37 -0.87 -0.51
N ARG A 48 -10.58 -0.31 -0.55
CA ARG A 48 -10.77 1.14 -0.64
C ARG A 48 -10.14 1.88 0.55
N SER A 49 -10.23 1.32 1.75
CA SER A 49 -9.61 1.91 2.94
C SER A 49 -8.09 1.94 2.83
N SER A 50 -7.47 0.86 2.33
CA SER A 50 -6.03 0.83 2.06
C SER A 50 -5.59 1.86 1.04
N ALA A 51 -6.34 2.01 -0.06
CA ALA A 51 -6.06 3.03 -1.07
C ALA A 51 -6.10 4.47 -0.50
N GLU A 52 -7.03 4.75 0.40
CA GLU A 52 -7.10 6.06 1.08
C GLU A 52 -5.96 6.24 2.10
N GLN A 53 -5.57 5.19 2.83
CA GLN A 53 -4.40 5.24 3.72
C GLN A 53 -3.11 5.54 2.93
N ARG A 54 -2.89 4.88 1.79
CA ARG A 54 -1.75 5.13 0.91
C ARG A 54 -1.73 6.56 0.37
N LYS A 55 -2.88 7.06 -0.10
CA LYS A 55 -3.04 8.46 -0.54
C LYS A 55 -2.72 9.46 0.57
N GLY A 56 -3.10 9.16 1.82
CA GLY A 56 -2.81 9.99 2.99
C GLY A 56 -1.31 10.20 3.24
N ARG A 57 -0.44 9.28 2.78
CA ARG A 57 1.01 9.39 2.95
C ARG A 57 1.63 10.57 2.19
N ALA A 58 1.06 10.97 1.06
CA ALA A 58 1.54 12.15 0.31
C ALA A 58 1.23 13.49 1.00
N ARG A 59 0.23 13.54 1.89
CA ARG A 59 -0.32 14.79 2.44
C ARG A 59 0.07 15.07 3.90
N ARG A 60 1.02 14.30 4.44
CA ARG A 60 1.30 14.33 5.88
C ARG A 60 1.93 15.64 6.37
N THR A 61 2.70 16.33 5.53
CA THR A 61 3.48 17.52 5.93
C THR A 61 3.30 18.73 5.01
N ALA A 62 2.70 18.54 3.84
CA ALA A 62 2.48 19.57 2.83
C ALA A 62 1.41 19.06 1.83
N PRO A 63 0.90 19.91 0.92
CA PRO A 63 0.11 19.43 -0.21
C PRO A 63 0.85 18.31 -0.96
N GLY A 64 0.11 17.26 -1.29
CA GLY A 64 0.67 16.10 -1.99
C GLY A 64 -0.36 15.39 -2.84
N HIS A 65 0.17 14.69 -3.84
CA HIS A 65 -0.59 14.02 -4.89
C HIS A 65 -0.45 12.50 -4.75
N CYS A 66 -1.53 11.81 -5.09
CA CYS A 66 -1.53 10.36 -5.26
C CYS A 66 -2.02 10.07 -6.66
N VAL A 67 -1.23 9.32 -7.41
CA VAL A 67 -1.55 8.85 -8.75
C VAL A 67 -1.82 7.35 -8.65
N ARG A 68 -2.93 6.90 -9.23
CA ARG A 68 -3.36 5.51 -9.30
C ARG A 68 -3.56 5.11 -10.75
#